data_AF-A0A381YSD5-F1
#
_entry.id   AF-A0A381YSD5-F1
#
_cell.length_a   1.000
_cell.length_b   1.000
_cell.length_c   1.000
_cell.angle_alpha   90.00
_cell.angle_beta   90.00
_cell.angle_gamma   90.00
#
_symmetry.space_group_name_H-M   'P 1'
#
loop_
_entity.id
_entity.type
_entity.pdbx_description
1 polymer ?
#
loop_
_entity_poly.entity_id
_entity_poly.type
_entity_poly.pdbx_seq_one_letter_code
_entity_poly.pdbx_strand_id
1 'polypeptide(L)'
;MAITDHDNITGAMEFSQAAKELGIKPIIGVEITLSHGLMEPSGTKHRPPDQPHITLLAETAVGYRNICLLTTRAHVDAEERKYPNLDPALLKNHSQGIICLSGCRQGEISRLVDNGDLKSARHAASKYLNIFGKEHFFMELQQNLVIGDLQRNQNMAKLAND
;
A
#
# COMPACT_ATOMS: atom_id res chain seq x y z
N MET A 1 13.69 -5.53 10.12
CA MET A 1 12.46 -6.29 9.76
C MET A 1 11.29 -5.31 9.80
N ALA A 2 10.30 -5.49 8.92
CA ALA A 2 9.08 -4.68 8.93
C ALA A 2 7.87 -5.55 9.28
N ILE A 3 6.94 -5.02 10.07
CA ILE A 3 5.61 -5.60 10.27
C ILE A 3 4.60 -4.77 9.46
N THR A 4 3.78 -5.45 8.65
CA THR A 4 2.80 -4.84 7.75
C THR A 4 1.51 -5.66 7.82
N ASP A 5 0.84 -5.59 8.96
CA ASP A 5 -0.43 -6.30 9.17
C ASP A 5 -1.54 -5.72 8.29
N HIS A 6 -2.55 -6.55 8.00
CA HIS A 6 -3.67 -6.17 7.14
C HIS A 6 -4.63 -5.23 7.87
N ASP A 7 -4.82 -4.04 7.32
CA ASP A 7 -5.73 -2.98 7.78
C ASP A 7 -5.57 -2.53 9.23
N ASN A 8 -4.54 -2.95 9.96
CA ASN A 8 -4.39 -2.62 11.37
C ASN A 8 -2.91 -2.53 11.79
N ILE A 9 -2.68 -1.94 12.97
CA ILE A 9 -1.34 -1.76 13.55
C ILE A 9 -1.25 -2.35 14.96
N THR A 10 -2.12 -3.30 15.30
CA THR A 10 -2.25 -3.81 16.67
C THR A 10 -0.98 -4.50 17.15
N GLY A 11 -0.27 -5.21 16.26
CA GLY A 11 1.00 -5.86 16.56
C GLY A 11 2.20 -4.90 16.67
N ALA A 12 2.06 -3.61 16.36
CA ALA A 12 3.20 -2.69 16.25
C ALA A 12 3.99 -2.51 17.55
N MET A 13 3.28 -2.43 18.69
CA MET A 13 3.92 -2.22 20.00
C MET A 13 4.67 -3.46 20.46
N GLU A 14 4.02 -4.62 20.42
CA GLU A 14 4.61 -5.92 20.79
C GLU A 14 5.81 -6.24 19.89
N PHE A 15 5.67 -6.04 18.58
CA PHE A 15 6.76 -6.20 17.62
C PHE A 15 7.96 -5.28 17.93
N SER A 16 7.70 -4.01 18.26
CA SER A 16 8.76 -3.05 18.59
C SER A 16 9.53 -3.45 19.85
N GLN A 17 8.83 -3.94 20.87
CA GLN A 17 9.44 -4.41 22.12
C GLN A 17 10.29 -5.66 21.88
N ALA A 18 9.73 -6.68 21.23
CA ALA A 18 10.44 -7.91 20.92
C ALA A 18 11.66 -7.68 20.00
N ALA A 19 11.52 -6.85 18.96
CA ALA A 19 12.63 -6.51 18.08
C ALA A 19 13.77 -5.81 18.82
N LYS A 20 13.43 -4.91 19.76
CA LYS A 20 14.42 -4.20 20.58
C LYS A 20 15.21 -5.14 21.48
N GLU A 21 14.56 -6.11 22.12
CA GLU A 21 15.23 -7.13 22.96
C GLU A 21 16.25 -7.96 22.16
N LEU A 22 15.98 -8.17 20.87
CA LEU A 22 16.84 -8.90 19.94
C LEU A 22 17.87 -8.01 19.22
N GLY A 23 17.94 -6.71 19.53
CA GLY A 23 18.84 -5.77 18.84
C GLY A 23 18.48 -5.53 17.36
N ILE A 24 17.27 -5.87 16.94
CA ILE A 24 16.77 -5.68 15.58
C ILE A 24 16.08 -4.32 15.50
N LYS A 25 16.42 -3.50 14.50
CA LYS A 25 15.67 -2.27 14.20
C LYS A 25 14.26 -2.64 13.68
N PRO A 26 13.18 -2.29 14.40
CA PRO A 26 11.82 -2.49 13.89
C PRO A 26 11.48 -1.42 12.85
N ILE A 27 10.73 -1.81 11.82
CA ILE A 27 10.06 -0.91 10.89
C ILE A 27 8.56 -1.18 11.04
N ILE A 28 7.77 -0.15 11.31
CA ILE A 28 6.33 -0.27 11.48
C ILE A 28 5.66 0.15 10.19
N GLY A 29 4.73 -0.67 9.71
CA GLY A 29 3.93 -0.40 8.54
C GLY A 29 2.55 -1.04 8.62
N VAL A 30 1.84 -1.00 7.50
CA VAL A 30 0.51 -1.57 7.33
C VAL A 30 0.30 -1.92 5.86
N GLU A 31 -0.32 -3.06 5.57
CA GLU A 31 -0.95 -3.31 4.27
C GLU A 31 -2.40 -2.83 4.39
N ILE A 32 -2.76 -1.75 3.70
CA ILE A 32 -4.08 -1.13 3.79
C ILE A 32 -4.90 -1.43 2.54
N THR A 33 -6.13 -1.85 2.75
CA THR A 33 -7.15 -2.01 1.73
C THR A 33 -7.68 -0.64 1.32
N LEU A 34 -7.74 -0.39 0.03
CA LEU A 34 -8.34 0.81 -0.56
C LEU A 34 -9.77 0.51 -0.99
N SER A 35 -10.69 1.46 -0.79
CA SER A 35 -12.08 1.32 -1.21
C SER A 35 -12.20 1.20 -2.74
N HIS A 36 -11.30 1.87 -3.45
CA HIS A 36 -11.13 1.85 -4.90
C HIS A 36 -9.68 2.22 -5.28
N GLY A 37 -9.31 2.06 -6.55
CA GLY A 37 -8.02 2.50 -7.08
C GLY A 37 -7.90 4.03 -7.07
N LEU A 38 -6.67 4.55 -6.98
CA LEU A 38 -6.38 5.99 -7.01
C LEU A 38 -6.75 6.63 -8.37
N MET A 39 -6.86 5.81 -9.43
CA MET A 39 -7.32 6.22 -10.75
C MET A 39 -8.84 6.13 -10.94
N GLU A 40 -9.53 5.41 -10.07
CA GLU A 40 -10.96 5.18 -10.20
C GLU A 40 -11.78 6.37 -9.68
N PRO A 41 -12.96 6.64 -10.24
CA PRO A 41 -13.87 7.64 -9.72
C PRO A 41 -14.26 7.33 -8.27
N SER A 42 -14.40 8.39 -7.45
CA SER A 42 -14.96 8.25 -6.10
C SER A 42 -16.34 7.61 -6.15
N GLY A 43 -16.59 6.67 -5.23
CA GLY A 43 -17.81 5.87 -5.19
C GLY A 43 -17.79 4.60 -6.06
N THR A 44 -16.68 4.32 -6.75
CA THR A 44 -16.47 3.00 -7.39
C THR A 44 -16.56 1.91 -6.31
N LYS A 45 -17.42 0.91 -6.54
CA LYS A 45 -17.65 -0.18 -5.60
C LYS A 45 -16.94 -1.45 -6.07
N HIS A 46 -15.99 -1.90 -5.26
CA HIS A 46 -15.44 -3.25 -5.36
C HIS A 46 -16.01 -4.13 -4.25
N ARG A 47 -16.14 -5.43 -4.52
CA ARG A 47 -16.36 -6.39 -3.42
C ARG A 47 -15.09 -6.46 -2.58
N PRO A 48 -15.15 -6.79 -1.28
CA PRO A 48 -13.97 -6.81 -0.42
C PRO A 48 -12.77 -7.61 -0.97
N PRO A 49 -12.92 -8.80 -1.58
CA PRO A 49 -11.79 -9.53 -2.17
C PRO A 49 -11.18 -8.86 -3.40
N ASP A 50 -11.93 -7.96 -4.04
CA ASP A 50 -11.57 -7.27 -5.27
C ASP A 50 -11.06 -5.84 -4.97
N GLN A 51 -10.92 -5.44 -3.70
CA GLN A 51 -10.38 -4.13 -3.33
C GLN A 51 -8.85 -4.10 -3.49
N PRO A 52 -8.25 -2.98 -3.95
CA PRO A 52 -6.80 -2.87 -4.10
C PRO A 52 -6.08 -2.72 -2.76
N HIS A 53 -4.85 -3.19 -2.64
CA HIS A 53 -4.03 -3.00 -1.45
C HIS A 53 -2.82 -2.11 -1.74
N ILE A 54 -2.35 -1.39 -0.71
CA ILE A 54 -1.04 -0.71 -0.74
C ILE A 54 -0.29 -0.97 0.56
N THR A 55 1.04 -1.01 0.48
CA THR A 55 1.90 -1.21 1.66
C THR A 55 2.53 0.12 2.06
N LEU A 56 2.35 0.52 3.31
CA LEU A 56 2.88 1.77 3.86
C LEU A 56 3.85 1.48 5.00
N LEU A 57 5.00 2.14 5.02
CA LEU A 57 6.03 2.04 6.06
C LEU A 57 6.27 3.42 6.70
N ALA A 58 6.32 3.49 8.02
CA ALA A 58 6.68 4.70 8.73
C ALA A 58 8.20 4.92 8.67
N GLU A 59 8.63 5.93 7.93
CA GLU A 59 10.02 6.39 7.92
C GLU A 59 10.34 7.25 9.15
N THR A 60 9.35 8.04 9.59
CA THR A 60 9.49 8.99 10.70
C THR A 60 8.34 8.87 11.70
N ALA A 61 8.48 9.52 12.86
CA ALA A 61 7.38 9.61 13.84
C ALA A 61 6.12 10.30 13.28
N VAL A 62 6.29 11.26 12.35
CA VAL A 62 5.17 11.88 11.63
C VAL A 62 4.50 10.87 10.71
N GLY A 63 5.29 10.06 10.01
CA GLY A 63 4.78 8.95 9.19
C GLY A 63 3.98 7.93 10.00
N TYR A 64 4.50 7.53 11.15
CA TYR A 64 3.77 6.63 12.06
C TYR A 64 2.42 7.23 12.49
N ARG A 65 2.40 8.51 12.89
CA ARG A 65 1.14 9.20 13.22
C ARG A 65 0.16 9.23 12.04
N ASN A 66 0.66 9.46 10.82
CA ASN A 66 -0.16 9.45 9.62
C ASN A 66 -0.70 8.05 9.30
N ILE A 67 0.10 6.99 9.44
CA ILE A 67 -0.35 5.60 9.32
C ILE A 67 -1.48 5.32 10.32
N CYS A 68 -1.30 5.66 11.60
CA CYS A 68 -2.35 5.49 12.62
C CYS A 68 -3.66 6.17 12.21
N LEU A 69 -3.58 7.39 11.66
CA LEU A 69 -4.74 8.15 11.23
C LEU A 69 -5.41 7.52 10.01
N LEU A 70 -4.64 7.11 8.99
CA LEU A 70 -5.15 6.43 7.80
C LEU A 70 -5.83 5.10 8.18
N THR A 71 -5.20 4.29 9.02
CA THR A 71 -5.77 3.04 9.56
C THR A 71 -7.06 3.30 10.35
N THR A 72 -7.10 4.38 11.13
CA THR A 72 -8.33 4.77 11.86
C THR A 72 -9.44 5.16 10.89
N ARG A 73 -9.12 5.94 9.85
CA ARG A 73 -10.08 6.35 8.82
C ARG A 73 -10.62 5.16 8.05
N ALA A 74 -9.77 4.21 7.69
CA ALA A 74 -10.19 2.98 7.03
C ALA A 74 -11.23 2.17 7.83
N HIS A 75 -11.18 2.25 9.16
CA HIS A 75 -12.17 1.60 10.03
C HIS A 75 -13.43 2.44 10.26
N VAL A 76 -13.25 3.74 10.50
CA VAL A 76 -14.36 4.64 10.90
C VAL A 76 -15.26 4.97 9.71
N ASP A 77 -14.67 5.15 8.53
CA ASP A 77 -15.38 5.65 7.36
C ASP A 77 -15.90 4.50 6.46
N ALA A 78 -15.54 3.24 6.74
CA ALA A 78 -16.00 2.08 5.97
C ALA A 78 -17.50 1.78 6.20
N GLU A 79 -18.20 1.40 5.12
CA GLU A 79 -19.63 1.03 5.16
C GLU A 79 -19.87 -0.21 6.07
N GLU A 80 -18.94 -1.16 6.08
CA GLU A 80 -19.03 -2.40 6.86
C GLU A 80 -17.85 -2.55 7.83
N ARG A 81 -18.14 -2.65 9.14
CA ARG A 81 -17.12 -2.83 10.18
C ARG A 81 -16.18 -4.02 9.95
N LYS A 82 -16.65 -5.06 9.26
CA LYS A 82 -15.88 -6.27 8.97
C LYS A 82 -14.81 -6.05 7.89
N TYR A 83 -14.98 -5.05 7.02
CA TYR A 83 -14.12 -4.80 5.88
C TYR A 83 -13.64 -3.34 5.89
N PRO A 84 -12.68 -3.01 6.78
CA PRO A 84 -12.03 -1.70 6.75
C PRO A 84 -11.46 -1.42 5.37
N ASN A 85 -11.66 -0.22 4.86
CA ASN A 85 -11.09 0.21 3.59
C ASN A 85 -10.94 1.73 3.58
N LEU A 86 -9.84 2.20 3.01
CA LEU A 86 -9.48 3.62 2.96
C LEU A 86 -9.90 4.25 1.64
N ASP A 87 -10.52 5.43 1.69
CA ASP A 87 -10.60 6.29 0.50
C ASP A 87 -9.18 6.76 0.11
N PRO A 88 -8.65 6.36 -1.07
CA PRO A 88 -7.30 6.72 -1.48
C PRO A 88 -7.07 8.24 -1.63
N ALA A 89 -8.13 9.06 -1.70
CA ALA A 89 -8.02 10.52 -1.69
C ALA A 89 -7.35 11.06 -0.41
N LEU A 90 -7.46 10.34 0.71
CA LEU A 90 -6.85 10.73 1.98
C LEU A 90 -5.32 10.63 1.97
N LEU A 91 -4.73 9.81 1.10
CA LEU A 91 -3.28 9.61 1.03
C LEU A 91 -2.53 10.91 0.77
N LYS A 92 -3.08 11.79 -0.09
CA LYS A 92 -2.46 13.07 -0.46
C LYS A 92 -2.23 13.98 0.75
N ASN A 93 -3.11 13.94 1.74
CA ASN A 93 -3.05 14.82 2.91
C ASN A 93 -2.25 14.22 4.07
N HIS A 94 -1.87 12.94 3.97
CA HIS A 94 -1.26 12.18 5.06
C HIS A 94 -0.05 11.35 4.58
N SER A 95 0.65 11.77 3.51
CA SER A 95 1.81 11.06 2.96
C SER A 95 3.14 11.40 3.63
N GLN A 96 3.21 12.50 4.40
CA GLN A 96 4.48 12.96 4.99
C GLN A 96 5.09 11.90 5.91
N GLY A 97 6.36 11.55 5.65
CA GLY A 97 7.13 10.61 6.46
C GLY A 97 6.75 9.14 6.25
N ILE A 98 5.97 8.83 5.20
CA ILE A 98 5.58 7.48 4.81
C ILE A 98 6.33 7.07 3.55
N ILE A 99 6.90 5.87 3.57
CA ILE A 99 7.32 5.15 2.37
C ILE A 99 6.15 4.28 1.90
N CYS A 100 5.81 4.37 0.63
CA CYS A 100 4.75 3.61 -0.02
C CYS A 100 5.34 2.61 -1.02
N LEU A 101 4.89 1.36 -0.93
CA LEU A 101 5.13 0.33 -1.94
C LEU A 101 3.85 0.17 -2.77
N SER A 102 3.98 -0.15 -4.06
CA SER A 102 2.85 -0.30 -5.00
C SER A 102 1.80 -1.34 -4.61
N GLY A 103 2.06 -2.13 -3.57
CA GLY A 103 1.19 -3.19 -3.06
C GLY A 103 1.51 -4.54 -3.67
N CYS A 104 0.88 -5.57 -3.09
CA CYS A 104 1.03 -6.95 -3.51
C CYS A 104 0.39 -7.21 -4.90
N ARG A 105 0.15 -8.48 -5.24
CA ARG A 105 -0.59 -8.85 -6.46
C ARG A 105 -1.95 -8.14 -6.57
N GLN A 106 -2.58 -7.84 -5.44
CA GLN A 106 -3.88 -7.18 -5.37
C GLN A 106 -3.81 -5.65 -5.55
N GLY A 107 -2.61 -5.06 -5.50
CA GLY A 107 -2.44 -3.61 -5.68
C GLY A 107 -2.92 -3.11 -7.04
N GLU A 108 -3.35 -1.85 -7.09
CA GLU A 108 -3.93 -1.23 -8.30
C GLU A 108 -3.01 -1.39 -9.51
N ILE A 109 -1.72 -1.08 -9.34
CA ILE A 109 -0.73 -1.13 -10.43
C ILE A 109 -0.50 -2.57 -10.88
N SER A 110 -0.34 -3.51 -9.94
CA SER A 110 -0.17 -4.94 -10.21
C SER A 110 -1.34 -5.50 -11.03
N ARG A 111 -2.58 -5.16 -10.66
CA ARG A 111 -3.79 -5.59 -11.38
C ARG A 111 -3.87 -5.01 -12.79
N LEU A 112 -3.54 -3.74 -12.97
CA LEU A 112 -3.51 -3.11 -14.29
C LEU A 112 -2.45 -3.78 -15.19
N VAL A 113 -1.29 -4.09 -14.63
CA VAL A 113 -0.22 -4.83 -15.34
C VAL A 113 -0.67 -6.23 -15.73
N ASP A 114 -1.29 -6.98 -14.81
CA ASP A 114 -1.79 -8.34 -15.08
C ASP A 114 -2.89 -8.32 -16.17
N ASN A 115 -3.69 -7.26 -16.24
CA ASN A 115 -4.71 -7.05 -17.29
C ASN A 115 -4.13 -6.54 -18.62
N GLY A 116 -2.83 -6.30 -18.71
CA GLY A 116 -2.16 -5.76 -19.90
C GLY A 116 -2.36 -4.26 -20.13
N ASP A 117 -2.99 -3.53 -19.19
CA ASP A 117 -3.19 -2.09 -19.28
C ASP A 117 -2.01 -1.31 -18.69
N LEU A 118 -0.87 -1.38 -19.38
CA LEU A 118 0.36 -0.71 -18.97
C LEU A 118 0.24 0.82 -18.99
N LYS A 119 -0.66 1.38 -19.80
CA LYS A 119 -0.88 2.82 -19.89
C LYS A 119 -1.52 3.33 -18.60
N SER A 120 -2.59 2.68 -18.15
CA SER A 120 -3.23 3.02 -16.88
C SER A 120 -2.32 2.71 -15.69
N ALA A 121 -1.55 1.61 -15.75
CA ALA A 121 -0.56 1.28 -14.71
C ALA A 121 0.48 2.41 -14.53
N ARG A 122 1.01 2.96 -15.64
CA ARG A 122 1.93 4.11 -15.61
C ARG A 122 1.30 5.35 -15.01
N HIS A 123 0.05 5.60 -15.35
CA HIS A 123 -0.65 6.76 -14.82
C HIS A 123 -0.93 6.63 -13.31
N ALA A 124 -1.33 5.44 -12.84
CA ALA A 124 -1.49 5.14 -11.42
C ALA A 124 -0.16 5.31 -10.67
N ALA A 125 0.93 4.71 -11.17
CA ALA A 125 2.27 4.85 -10.60
C ALA A 125 2.70 6.33 -10.50
N SER A 126 2.43 7.13 -11.53
CA SER A 126 2.71 8.57 -11.52
C SER A 126 1.93 9.32 -10.44
N LYS A 127 0.69 8.93 -10.15
CA LYS A 127 -0.08 9.54 -9.06
C LYS A 127 0.48 9.20 -7.68
N TYR A 128 0.84 7.93 -7.44
CA TYR A 128 1.51 7.55 -6.19
C TYR A 128 2.85 8.28 -6.03
N LEU A 129 3.65 8.35 -7.11
CA LEU A 129 4.89 9.12 -7.14
C LEU A 129 4.68 10.60 -6.80
N ASN A 130 3.61 11.22 -7.29
CA ASN A 130 3.26 12.61 -6.98
C ASN A 130 2.81 12.82 -5.53
N ILE A 131 2.22 11.80 -4.88
CA ILE A 131 1.76 11.87 -3.49
C ILE A 131 2.90 11.66 -2.50
N PHE A 132 3.73 10.64 -2.72
CA PHE A 132 4.77 10.22 -1.77
C PHE A 132 6.14 10.81 -2.12
N GLY A 133 6.39 11.16 -3.38
CA GLY A 133 7.66 11.63 -3.87
C GLY A 133 8.59 10.49 -4.31
N LYS A 134 9.60 10.85 -5.13
CA LYS A 134 10.53 9.90 -5.76
C LYS A 134 11.30 9.05 -4.76
N GLU A 135 11.66 9.61 -3.62
CA GLU A 135 12.46 8.91 -2.60
C GLU A 135 11.60 8.03 -1.67
N HIS A 136 10.27 8.11 -1.75
CA HIS A 136 9.36 7.41 -0.84
C HIS A 136 8.30 6.56 -1.56
N PHE A 137 8.38 6.40 -2.88
CA PHE A 137 7.51 5.48 -3.62
C PHE A 137 8.33 4.41 -4.35
N PHE A 138 8.00 3.15 -4.12
CA PHE A 138 8.71 2.02 -4.69
C PHE A 138 7.75 1.05 -5.37
N MET A 139 8.19 0.49 -6.50
CA MET A 139 7.51 -0.60 -7.17
C MET A 139 7.80 -1.91 -6.42
N GLU A 140 6.75 -2.54 -5.91
CA GLU A 140 6.83 -3.79 -5.16
C GLU A 140 6.85 -4.99 -6.13
N LEU A 141 7.89 -5.81 -6.03
CA LEU A 141 8.06 -7.03 -6.83
C LEU A 141 8.02 -8.23 -5.90
N GLN A 142 7.15 -9.19 -6.19
CA GLN A 142 6.98 -10.42 -5.41
C GLN A 142 7.12 -11.63 -6.34
N GLN A 143 8.04 -12.54 -6.03
CA GLN A 143 8.25 -13.78 -6.79
C GLN A 143 8.01 -14.97 -5.88
N ASN A 144 6.77 -15.45 -5.87
CA ASN A 144 6.34 -16.59 -5.05
C ASN A 144 6.32 -17.90 -5.85
N LEU A 145 6.88 -17.90 -7.06
CA LEU A 145 6.91 -19.04 -7.99
C LEU A 145 5.50 -19.52 -8.41
N VAL A 146 4.53 -18.61 -8.45
CA VAL A 146 3.18 -18.87 -8.96
C VAL A 146 3.00 -18.33 -10.38
N ILE A 147 1.99 -18.86 -11.10
CA ILE A 147 1.67 -18.45 -12.47
C ILE A 147 1.41 -16.94 -12.52
N GLY A 148 2.07 -16.26 -13.44
CA GLY A 148 1.93 -14.82 -13.68
C GLY A 148 3.00 -13.95 -13.00
N ASP A 149 3.63 -14.40 -11.91
CA ASP A 149 4.57 -13.55 -11.14
C ASP A 149 5.77 -13.08 -11.98
N LEU A 150 6.40 -13.97 -12.76
CA LEU A 150 7.54 -13.59 -13.60
C LEU A 150 7.16 -12.50 -14.60
N GLN A 151 6.03 -12.66 -15.30
CA GLN A 151 5.56 -11.71 -16.30
C GLN A 151 5.16 -10.38 -15.67
N ARG A 152 4.45 -10.42 -14.53
CA ARG A 152 4.08 -9.23 -13.75
C ARG A 152 5.33 -8.47 -13.31
N ASN A 153 6.29 -9.16 -12.70
CA ASN A 153 7.52 -8.52 -12.21
C ASN A 153 8.36 -7.92 -13.34
N GLN A 154 8.46 -8.59 -14.50
CA GLN A 154 9.15 -8.02 -15.66
C GLN A 154 8.47 -6.73 -16.16
N ASN A 155 7.14 -6.69 -16.19
CA ASN A 155 6.39 -5.52 -16.61
C ASN A 155 6.45 -4.38 -15.58
N MET A 156 6.32 -4.72 -14.28
CA MET A 156 6.49 -3.79 -13.17
C MET A 156 7.90 -3.19 -13.13
N ALA A 157 8.94 -4.00 -13.39
CA ALA A 157 10.32 -3.53 -13.47
C ALA A 157 10.58 -2.63 -14.68
N LYS A 158 9.97 -2.92 -15.84
CA LYS A 158 10.01 -1.99 -16.99
C LYS A 158 9.35 -0.67 -16.61
N LEU A 159 8.17 -0.73 -15.99
CA LEU A 159 7.44 0.45 -15.55
C LEU A 159 8.21 1.31 -14.54
N ALA A 160 8.99 0.69 -13.66
CA ALA A 160 9.82 1.38 -12.67
C ALA A 160 10.99 2.18 -13.29
N ASN A 161 11.41 1.82 -14.52
CA ASN A 161 12.52 2.46 -15.23
C ASN A 161 12.07 3.57 -16.20
N ASP A 162 10.77 3.71 -16.42
CA ASP A 162 10.17 4.77 -17.26
C ASP A 162 10.10 6.11 -16.51
#